data_AF-A0A942RKZ6-F1
#
_entry.id   AF-A0A942RKZ6-F1
#
_cell.length_a   1.000
_cell.length_b   1.000
_cell.length_c   1.000
_cell.angle_alpha   90.00
_cell.angle_beta   90.00
_cell.angle_gamma   90.00
#
_symmetry.space_group_name_H-M   'P 1'
#
loop_
_entity.id
_entity.type
_entity.pdbx_description
1 polymer ?
#
loop_
_entity_poly.entity_id
_entity_poly.type
_entity_poly.pdbx_seq_one_letter_code
_entity_poly.pdbx_strand_id
1 'polypeptide(L)'
;MGLVFAYDTYHLILLHIFSIFILLSVNFSIWLKAKKIPLLYAYLAVQGILLLWMTSKIFKTVAPNAHLKFIFVVCQYAGVVFLGVVFYIFAFLYAKGKLPTARTIVRMSILPLLFLLILVTNPYHLLFYSHFDFWGDSFGPAFYIQQGYSYILIGAGILLCAGNFRKQFGERRIQSLLFSIAILIPLAANIIYVFGWFKPIFGFSPPCDITPITCNVSLMLFALATFKYRFFDDIRIARREALASVPEGILLTDASMRIMDFNDTFKNLYESGCLYAKDGCGIIRRIADNPSLVPYEPAAFLTQQPEPGEQIYETENGCYYRVIGRSVTHNGESIGFSLRFIDFTLKQAILTRMASKNNEMATLHSKLNEQARMCSDLAKARTRNFIAGEVHDILGHSVVLVISLLEVARLSFGKPGFELNGFLDRARGILRNTILGQPDAVTDCHSLIDRINRIVRDVGAASVHAELTISGNLPQLSQECENAIFKVCREGITNAIRHGKAEKIDIIIRSLPENIEVYVIDNGIGCEKFCTGMGITGMQERLKSLGGSLICGTLGNYGFSLQAEIPVRLDRF
;
A
#
# COMPACT_ATOMS: atom_id res chain seq x y z
N MET A 1 -34.16 -23.35 -81.75
CA MET A 1 -33.98 -22.84 -80.38
C MET A 1 -33.29 -21.48 -80.50
N GLY A 2 -34.05 -20.41 -80.31
CA GLY A 2 -33.76 -19.09 -80.89
C GLY A 2 -32.71 -18.26 -80.16
N LEU A 3 -32.18 -17.24 -80.85
CA LEU A 3 -31.28 -16.19 -80.34
C LEU A 3 -31.66 -15.63 -78.96
N VAL A 4 -32.95 -15.63 -78.61
CA VAL A 4 -33.49 -15.20 -77.32
C VAL A 4 -32.95 -16.02 -76.15
N PHE A 5 -32.87 -17.36 -76.26
CA PHE A 5 -32.36 -18.21 -75.18
C PHE A 5 -30.86 -17.99 -74.92
N ALA A 6 -30.07 -17.82 -75.99
CA ALA A 6 -28.65 -17.49 -75.88
C ALA A 6 -28.43 -16.09 -75.30
N TYR A 7 -29.28 -15.12 -75.68
CA TYR A 7 -29.26 -13.75 -75.19
C TYR A 7 -29.58 -13.67 -73.68
N ASP A 8 -30.64 -14.35 -73.23
CA ASP A 8 -31.00 -14.39 -71.81
C ASP A 8 -29.92 -15.07 -70.96
N THR A 9 -29.35 -16.16 -71.47
CA THR A 9 -28.26 -16.88 -70.79
C THR A 9 -27.00 -16.01 -70.63
N TYR A 10 -26.67 -15.21 -71.65
CA TYR A 10 -25.53 -14.29 -71.62
C TYR A 10 -25.67 -13.20 -70.56
N HIS A 11 -26.82 -12.50 -70.52
CA HIS A 11 -27.08 -11.46 -69.51
C HIS A 11 -27.07 -12.02 -68.08
N LEU A 12 -27.56 -13.24 -67.91
CA LEU A 12 -27.55 -13.92 -66.61
C LEU A 12 -26.13 -14.25 -66.13
N ILE A 13 -25.24 -14.70 -67.01
CA ILE A 13 -23.84 -14.97 -66.67
C ILE A 13 -23.15 -13.66 -66.29
N LEU A 14 -23.37 -12.58 -67.06
CA LEU A 14 -22.86 -11.25 -66.74
C LEU A 14 -23.30 -10.76 -65.35
N LEU A 15 -24.57 -10.97 -65.00
CA LEU A 15 -25.10 -10.60 -63.69
C LEU A 15 -24.40 -11.35 -62.53
N HIS A 16 -24.15 -12.65 -62.71
CA HIS A 16 -23.41 -13.44 -61.71
C HIS A 16 -21.94 -13.01 -61.60
N ILE A 17 -21.27 -12.77 -62.73
CA ILE A 17 -19.88 -12.28 -62.75
C ILE A 17 -19.77 -10.93 -62.05
N PHE A 18 -20.70 -10.00 -62.34
CA PHE A 18 -20.74 -8.70 -61.69
C PHE A 18 -21.00 -8.82 -60.18
N SER A 19 -21.91 -9.71 -59.78
CA SER A 19 -22.18 -9.99 -58.35
C SER A 19 -20.96 -10.58 -57.64
N ILE A 20 -20.22 -11.49 -58.28
CA ILE A 20 -18.96 -12.06 -57.76
C ILE A 20 -17.90 -10.97 -57.61
N PHE A 21 -17.73 -10.10 -58.62
CA PHE A 21 -16.77 -8.99 -58.54
C PHE A 21 -17.07 -8.04 -57.37
N ILE A 22 -18.34 -7.70 -57.18
CA ILE A 22 -18.80 -6.87 -56.06
C ILE A 22 -18.51 -7.59 -54.72
N LEU A 23 -18.86 -8.88 -54.61
CA LEU A 23 -18.61 -9.70 -53.42
C LEU A 23 -17.13 -9.69 -53.04
N LEU A 24 -16.25 -9.98 -54.00
CA LEU A 24 -14.80 -10.03 -53.77
C LEU A 24 -14.26 -8.66 -53.37
N SER A 25 -14.68 -7.59 -54.05
CA SER A 25 -14.23 -6.22 -53.77
C SER A 25 -14.61 -5.75 -52.37
N VAL A 26 -15.85 -6.00 -51.94
CA VAL A 26 -16.33 -5.60 -50.61
C VAL A 26 -15.71 -6.48 -49.52
N ASN A 27 -15.62 -7.79 -49.73
CA ASN A 27 -14.96 -8.68 -48.76
C ASN A 27 -13.48 -8.32 -48.59
N PHE A 28 -12.79 -7.94 -49.66
CA PHE A 28 -11.41 -7.44 -49.60
C PHE A 28 -11.32 -6.13 -48.81
N SER A 29 -12.22 -5.17 -49.06
CA SER A 29 -12.28 -3.91 -48.30
C SER A 29 -12.56 -4.14 -46.81
N ILE A 30 -13.50 -5.02 -46.47
CA ILE A 30 -13.79 -5.43 -45.09
C ILE A 30 -12.57 -6.10 -44.48
N TRP A 31 -11.91 -7.01 -45.20
CA TRP A 31 -10.72 -7.69 -44.71
C TRP A 31 -9.60 -6.71 -44.35
N LEU A 32 -9.36 -5.68 -45.14
CA LEU A 32 -8.34 -4.67 -44.86
C LEU A 32 -8.66 -3.79 -43.64
N LYS A 33 -9.95 -3.49 -43.40
CA LYS A 33 -10.37 -2.52 -42.37
C LYS A 33 -10.82 -3.16 -41.06
N ALA A 34 -11.28 -4.40 -41.07
CA ALA A 34 -11.87 -5.06 -39.91
C ALA A 34 -10.82 -5.73 -39.01
N LYS A 35 -11.05 -5.70 -37.69
CA LYS A 35 -10.28 -6.49 -36.73
C LYS A 35 -10.43 -8.00 -37.02
N LYS A 36 -9.36 -8.77 -36.86
CA LYS A 36 -9.30 -10.22 -37.13
C LYS A 36 -9.93 -11.07 -36.03
N ILE A 37 -11.19 -10.79 -35.72
CA ILE A 37 -11.98 -11.50 -34.72
C ILE A 37 -12.69 -12.73 -35.33
N PRO A 38 -13.06 -13.75 -34.54
CA PRO A 38 -13.76 -14.96 -35.01
C PRO A 38 -14.99 -14.66 -35.88
N LEU A 39 -15.71 -13.57 -35.61
CA LEU A 39 -16.90 -13.18 -36.35
C LEU A 39 -16.61 -12.84 -37.82
N LEU A 40 -15.46 -12.20 -38.10
CA LEU A 40 -15.05 -11.88 -39.47
C LEU A 40 -14.86 -13.17 -40.28
N TYR A 41 -14.22 -14.18 -39.69
CA TYR A 41 -14.00 -15.47 -40.33
C TYR A 41 -15.31 -16.21 -40.58
N ALA A 42 -16.26 -16.19 -39.63
CA ALA A 42 -17.58 -16.78 -39.82
C ALA A 42 -18.37 -16.07 -40.94
N TYR A 43 -18.28 -14.74 -41.03
CA TYR A 43 -18.88 -13.98 -42.13
C TYR A 43 -18.26 -14.35 -43.47
N LEU A 44 -16.93 -14.40 -43.56
CA LEU A 44 -16.21 -14.78 -44.78
C LEU A 44 -16.51 -16.23 -45.19
N ALA A 45 -16.78 -17.14 -44.23
CA ALA A 45 -17.21 -18.50 -44.54
C ALA A 45 -18.60 -18.53 -45.21
N VAL A 46 -19.57 -17.73 -44.75
CA VAL A 46 -20.88 -17.60 -45.42
C VAL A 46 -20.69 -17.05 -46.85
N GLN A 47 -19.84 -16.02 -47.00
CA GLN A 47 -19.54 -15.42 -48.30
C GLN A 47 -18.82 -16.40 -49.23
N GLY A 48 -17.92 -17.23 -48.72
CA GLY A 48 -17.23 -18.27 -49.48
C GLY A 48 -18.19 -19.33 -50.03
N ILE A 49 -19.20 -19.73 -49.25
CA ILE A 49 -20.25 -20.64 -49.72
C ILE A 49 -21.07 -20.00 -50.85
N LEU A 50 -21.46 -18.74 -50.72
CA LEU A 50 -22.20 -18.03 -51.78
C LEU A 50 -21.38 -17.84 -53.04
N LEU A 51 -20.08 -17.59 -52.90
CA LEU A 51 -19.14 -17.54 -54.02
C LEU A 51 -19.07 -18.91 -54.72
N LEU A 52 -18.95 -20.00 -53.98
CA LEU A 52 -18.96 -21.36 -54.54
C LEU A 52 -20.25 -21.66 -55.29
N TRP A 53 -21.41 -21.26 -54.73
CA TRP A 53 -22.71 -21.41 -55.39
C TRP A 53 -22.75 -20.64 -56.70
N MET A 54 -22.48 -19.32 -56.69
CA MET A 54 -22.55 -18.48 -57.89
C MET A 54 -21.61 -18.97 -59.00
N THR A 55 -20.37 -19.29 -58.64
CA THR A 55 -19.37 -19.81 -59.59
C THR A 55 -19.80 -21.15 -60.19
N SER A 56 -20.28 -22.09 -59.35
CA SER A 56 -20.77 -23.38 -59.82
C SER A 56 -22.00 -23.24 -60.72
N LYS A 57 -22.87 -22.25 -60.46
CA LYS A 57 -24.05 -21.97 -61.29
C LYS A 57 -23.66 -21.42 -62.67
N ILE A 58 -22.65 -20.54 -62.76
CA ILE A 58 -22.09 -20.10 -64.05
C ILE A 58 -21.61 -21.32 -64.84
N PHE A 59 -20.79 -22.17 -64.23
CA PHE A 59 -20.24 -23.34 -64.90
C PHE A 59 -21.31 -24.39 -65.27
N LYS A 60 -22.34 -24.61 -64.42
CA LYS A 60 -23.52 -25.43 -64.76
C LYS A 60 -24.20 -24.94 -66.04
N THR A 61 -24.26 -23.62 -66.21
CA THR A 61 -24.97 -22.97 -67.34
C THR A 61 -24.18 -23.08 -68.65
N VAL A 62 -22.84 -23.04 -68.59
CA VAL A 62 -21.95 -23.10 -69.77
C VAL A 62 -21.51 -24.54 -70.11
N ALA A 63 -21.84 -25.51 -69.26
CA ALA A 63 -21.43 -26.90 -69.45
C ALA A 63 -21.91 -27.47 -70.81
N PRO A 64 -21.03 -28.08 -71.62
CA PRO A 64 -21.37 -28.54 -72.97
C PRO A 64 -22.08 -29.89 -72.99
N ASN A 65 -22.13 -30.61 -71.86
CA ASN A 65 -22.76 -31.93 -71.76
C ASN A 65 -23.39 -32.15 -70.37
N ALA A 66 -24.28 -33.14 -70.28
CA ALA A 66 -25.03 -33.45 -69.05
C ALA A 66 -24.13 -33.91 -67.89
N HIS A 67 -23.02 -34.62 -68.19
CA HIS A 67 -22.09 -35.09 -67.16
C HIS A 67 -21.37 -33.93 -66.46
N LEU A 68 -20.81 -33.00 -67.23
CA LEU A 68 -20.14 -31.83 -66.68
C LEU A 68 -21.13 -30.89 -65.97
N LYS A 69 -22.34 -30.76 -66.52
CA LYS A 69 -23.46 -30.06 -65.86
C LYS A 69 -23.76 -30.67 -64.49
N PHE A 70 -23.79 -32.00 -64.37
CA PHE A 70 -24.02 -32.70 -63.10
C PHE A 70 -22.87 -32.49 -62.10
N ILE A 71 -21.61 -32.53 -62.53
CA ILE A 71 -20.47 -32.22 -61.65
C ILE A 71 -20.60 -30.82 -61.04
N PHE A 72 -20.95 -29.81 -61.85
CA PHE A 72 -21.14 -28.46 -61.34
C PHE A 72 -22.37 -28.32 -60.44
N VAL A 73 -23.41 -29.16 -60.64
CA VAL A 73 -24.52 -29.28 -59.69
C VAL A 73 -24.02 -29.81 -58.35
N VAL A 74 -23.19 -30.86 -58.33
CA VAL A 74 -22.60 -31.38 -57.08
C VAL A 74 -21.75 -30.30 -56.38
N CYS A 75 -20.89 -29.58 -57.12
CA CYS A 75 -20.11 -28.47 -56.58
C CYS A 75 -20.99 -27.34 -56.02
N GLN A 76 -22.08 -27.00 -56.72
CA GLN A 76 -23.06 -26.02 -56.27
C GLN A 76 -23.66 -26.45 -54.93
N TYR A 77 -24.17 -27.67 -54.85
CA TYR A 77 -24.85 -28.16 -53.65
C TYR A 77 -23.89 -28.46 -52.49
N ALA A 78 -22.61 -28.72 -52.75
CA ALA A 78 -21.58 -28.77 -51.69
C ALA A 78 -21.50 -27.45 -50.90
N GLY A 79 -21.86 -26.32 -51.51
CA GLY A 79 -22.08 -25.06 -50.79
C GLY A 79 -23.49 -24.95 -50.21
N VAL A 80 -24.52 -25.14 -51.05
CA VAL A 80 -25.93 -24.86 -50.70
C VAL A 80 -26.39 -25.65 -49.47
N VAL A 81 -26.06 -26.93 -49.35
CA VAL A 81 -26.53 -27.75 -48.22
C VAL A 81 -25.93 -27.31 -46.88
N PHE A 82 -24.76 -26.68 -46.89
CA PHE A 82 -24.09 -26.18 -45.69
C PHE A 82 -24.38 -24.70 -45.40
N LEU A 83 -25.05 -23.98 -46.30
CA LEU A 83 -25.36 -22.56 -46.13
C LEU A 83 -26.11 -22.29 -44.82
N GLY A 84 -27.11 -23.11 -44.49
CA GLY A 84 -27.87 -22.98 -43.25
C GLY A 84 -27.01 -23.19 -41.98
N VAL A 85 -26.07 -24.15 -42.02
CA VAL A 85 -25.16 -24.43 -40.89
C VAL A 85 -24.20 -23.28 -40.67
N VAL A 86 -23.53 -22.81 -41.72
CA VAL A 86 -22.54 -21.74 -41.61
C VAL A 86 -23.20 -20.41 -41.26
N PHE A 87 -24.38 -20.13 -41.81
CA PHE A 87 -25.16 -18.95 -41.41
C PHE A 87 -25.60 -19.02 -39.94
N TYR A 88 -26.02 -20.19 -39.45
CA TYR A 88 -26.35 -20.36 -38.04
C TYR A 88 -25.13 -20.16 -37.12
N ILE A 89 -23.96 -20.69 -37.48
CA ILE A 89 -22.71 -20.47 -36.73
C ILE A 89 -22.38 -18.98 -36.68
N PHE A 90 -22.46 -18.30 -37.82
CA PHE A 90 -22.30 -16.86 -37.92
C PHE A 90 -23.28 -16.11 -36.99
N ALA A 91 -24.58 -16.42 -37.08
CA ALA A 91 -25.63 -15.79 -36.28
C ALA A 91 -25.48 -16.07 -34.78
N PHE A 92 -25.09 -17.28 -34.39
CA PHE A 92 -24.85 -17.65 -32.99
C PHE A 92 -23.64 -16.91 -32.43
N LEU A 93 -22.54 -16.85 -33.18
CA LEU A 93 -21.34 -16.11 -32.81
C LEU A 93 -21.63 -14.61 -32.70
N TYR A 94 -22.44 -14.06 -33.61
CA TYR A 94 -22.94 -12.69 -33.56
C TYR A 94 -23.79 -12.43 -32.30
N ALA A 95 -24.72 -13.34 -31.97
CA ALA A 95 -25.67 -13.14 -30.88
C ALA A 95 -25.09 -13.43 -29.48
N LYS A 96 -24.10 -14.32 -29.37
CA LYS A 96 -23.56 -14.80 -28.09
C LYS A 96 -22.08 -14.47 -27.86
N GLY A 97 -21.38 -13.94 -28.85
CA GLY A 97 -19.95 -13.61 -28.77
C GLY A 97 -19.02 -14.83 -28.68
N LYS A 98 -19.55 -16.05 -28.76
CA LYS A 98 -18.79 -17.31 -28.70
C LYS A 98 -19.29 -18.32 -29.72
N LEU A 99 -18.42 -19.23 -30.13
CA LEU A 99 -18.78 -20.30 -31.08
C LEU A 99 -19.77 -21.29 -30.44
N PRO A 100 -20.66 -21.91 -31.24
CA PRO A 100 -21.42 -23.07 -30.79
C PRO A 100 -20.48 -24.20 -30.38
N THR A 101 -20.93 -25.09 -29.49
CA THR A 101 -20.11 -26.25 -29.10
C THR A 101 -19.83 -27.15 -30.30
N ALA A 102 -18.65 -27.78 -30.34
CA ALA A 102 -18.27 -28.68 -31.43
C ALA A 102 -19.31 -29.79 -31.66
N ARG A 103 -19.92 -30.30 -30.58
CA ARG A 103 -21.01 -31.31 -30.65
C ARG A 103 -22.23 -30.79 -31.40
N THR A 104 -22.61 -29.52 -31.20
CA THR A 104 -23.74 -28.90 -31.91
C THR A 104 -23.42 -28.74 -33.39
N ILE A 105 -22.21 -28.27 -33.72
CA ILE A 105 -21.78 -28.10 -35.12
C ILE A 105 -21.82 -29.45 -35.85
N VAL A 106 -21.21 -30.49 -35.27
CA VAL A 106 -21.22 -31.84 -35.85
C VAL A 106 -22.64 -32.34 -36.06
N ARG A 107 -23.52 -32.23 -35.06
CA ARG A 107 -24.94 -32.64 -35.19
C ARG A 107 -25.67 -31.92 -36.32
N MET A 108 -25.41 -30.63 -36.50
CA MET A 108 -26.01 -29.85 -37.59
C MET A 108 -25.43 -30.20 -38.97
N SER A 109 -24.17 -30.66 -39.03
CA SER A 109 -23.52 -31.02 -40.30
C SER A 109 -23.83 -32.43 -40.79
N ILE A 110 -24.36 -33.33 -39.95
CA ILE A 110 -24.69 -34.72 -40.34
C ILE A 110 -25.70 -34.75 -41.49
N LEU A 111 -26.80 -34.00 -41.37
CA LEU A 111 -27.89 -34.05 -42.35
C LEU A 111 -27.50 -33.42 -43.71
N PRO A 112 -26.81 -32.26 -43.77
CA PRO A 112 -26.22 -31.75 -45.01
C PRO A 112 -25.27 -32.72 -45.70
N LEU A 113 -24.42 -33.43 -44.93
CA LEU A 113 -23.49 -34.42 -45.48
C LEU A 113 -24.25 -35.60 -46.11
N LEU A 114 -25.30 -36.07 -45.44
CA LEU A 114 -26.19 -37.10 -45.96
C LEU A 114 -26.85 -36.66 -47.27
N PHE A 115 -27.38 -35.43 -47.35
CA PHE A 115 -27.99 -34.92 -48.57
C PHE A 115 -27.00 -34.74 -49.71
N LEU A 116 -25.75 -34.35 -49.41
CA LEU A 116 -24.70 -34.31 -50.43
C LEU A 116 -24.43 -35.71 -50.98
N LEU A 117 -24.39 -36.74 -50.12
CA LEU A 117 -24.23 -38.12 -50.54
C LEU A 117 -25.39 -38.59 -51.40
N ILE A 118 -26.63 -38.33 -50.98
CA ILE A 118 -27.86 -38.61 -51.74
C ILE A 118 -27.84 -37.92 -53.11
N LEU A 119 -27.33 -36.68 -53.19
CA LEU A 119 -27.19 -35.99 -54.47
C LEU A 119 -26.16 -36.68 -55.38
N VAL A 120 -24.99 -37.04 -54.86
CA VAL A 120 -23.94 -37.70 -55.66
C VAL A 120 -24.42 -39.05 -56.18
N THR A 121 -25.18 -39.80 -55.38
CA THR A 121 -25.77 -41.09 -55.78
C THR A 121 -27.09 -40.95 -56.54
N ASN A 122 -27.55 -39.72 -56.83
CA ASN A 122 -28.86 -39.49 -57.43
C ASN A 122 -29.14 -40.25 -58.73
N PRO A 123 -28.18 -40.48 -59.65
CA PRO A 123 -28.44 -41.26 -60.86
C PRO A 123 -29.00 -42.66 -60.62
N TYR A 124 -28.82 -43.25 -59.43
CA TYR A 124 -29.28 -44.60 -59.11
C TYR A 124 -30.69 -44.67 -58.50
N HIS A 125 -31.18 -43.60 -57.87
CA HIS A 125 -32.39 -43.65 -57.05
C HIS A 125 -33.35 -42.47 -57.25
N LEU A 126 -32.90 -41.39 -57.92
CA LEU A 126 -33.73 -40.23 -58.30
C LEU A 126 -34.47 -39.55 -57.12
N LEU A 127 -33.85 -39.54 -55.94
CA LEU A 127 -34.48 -39.02 -54.71
C LEU A 127 -34.29 -37.51 -54.57
N PHE A 128 -33.17 -36.98 -55.06
CA PHE A 128 -32.83 -35.56 -55.02
C PHE A 128 -33.36 -34.85 -56.28
N TYR A 129 -33.06 -35.39 -57.46
CA TYR A 129 -33.71 -35.01 -58.72
C TYR A 129 -34.52 -36.20 -59.23
N SER A 130 -35.82 -35.99 -59.44
CA SER A 130 -36.72 -36.99 -60.03
C SER A 130 -36.52 -37.10 -61.55
N HIS A 131 -36.13 -36.00 -62.19
CA HIS A 131 -35.71 -35.94 -63.58
C HIS A 131 -34.53 -34.97 -63.71
N PHE A 132 -33.48 -35.37 -64.42
CA PHE A 132 -32.32 -34.51 -64.69
C PHE A 132 -31.74 -34.81 -66.06
N ASP A 133 -31.85 -33.85 -66.97
CA ASP A 133 -31.23 -33.92 -68.29
C ASP A 133 -30.54 -32.60 -68.68
N PHE A 134 -30.08 -32.52 -69.93
CA PHE A 134 -29.43 -31.31 -70.44
C PHE A 134 -30.40 -30.12 -70.52
N TRP A 135 -31.68 -30.37 -70.78
CA TRP A 135 -32.70 -29.37 -71.09
C TRP A 135 -33.50 -28.90 -69.86
N GLY A 136 -33.57 -29.70 -68.80
CA GLY A 136 -34.34 -29.39 -67.61
C GLY A 136 -34.07 -30.33 -66.44
N ASP A 137 -34.46 -29.88 -65.26
CA ASP A 137 -34.38 -30.60 -64.01
C ASP A 137 -35.71 -30.49 -63.23
N SER A 138 -36.07 -31.56 -62.52
CA SER A 138 -37.22 -31.60 -61.61
C SER A 138 -36.80 -32.18 -60.28
N PHE A 139 -37.24 -31.54 -59.20
CA PHE A 139 -36.81 -31.88 -57.85
C PHE A 139 -37.57 -33.09 -57.31
N GLY A 140 -36.84 -33.97 -56.63
CA GLY A 140 -37.38 -35.11 -55.89
C GLY A 140 -37.66 -34.75 -54.42
N PRO A 141 -38.25 -35.68 -53.64
CA PRO A 141 -38.64 -35.43 -52.25
C PRO A 141 -37.46 -35.05 -51.35
N ALA A 142 -36.26 -35.61 -51.57
CA ALA A 142 -35.10 -35.32 -50.73
C ALA A 142 -34.64 -33.86 -50.83
N PHE A 143 -34.82 -33.22 -51.99
CA PHE A 143 -34.52 -31.79 -52.17
C PHE A 143 -35.42 -30.93 -51.27
N TYR A 144 -36.72 -31.19 -51.22
CA TYR A 144 -37.65 -30.40 -50.39
C TYR A 144 -37.37 -30.58 -48.89
N ILE A 145 -37.01 -31.79 -48.46
CA ILE A 145 -36.62 -32.05 -47.05
C ILE A 145 -35.34 -31.28 -46.70
N GLN A 146 -34.33 -31.32 -47.59
CA GLN A 146 -33.10 -30.54 -47.43
C GLN A 146 -33.38 -29.03 -47.36
N GLN A 147 -34.30 -28.54 -48.19
CA GLN A 147 -34.64 -27.13 -48.23
C GLN A 147 -35.35 -26.69 -46.95
N GLY A 148 -36.27 -27.51 -46.42
CA GLY A 148 -36.91 -27.30 -45.12
C GLY A 148 -35.90 -27.24 -43.98
N TYR A 149 -34.93 -28.16 -43.96
CA TYR A 149 -33.86 -28.16 -42.96
C TYR A 149 -33.02 -26.87 -43.01
N SER A 150 -32.57 -26.47 -44.20
CA SER A 150 -31.82 -25.23 -44.40
C SER A 150 -32.59 -24.00 -43.93
N TYR A 151 -33.90 -23.93 -44.23
CA TYR A 151 -34.75 -22.83 -43.79
C TYR A 151 -34.96 -22.78 -42.28
N ILE A 152 -35.09 -23.93 -41.61
CA ILE A 152 -35.17 -23.98 -40.14
C ILE A 152 -33.89 -23.40 -39.52
N LEU A 153 -32.71 -23.76 -40.05
CA LEU A 153 -31.44 -23.24 -39.54
C LEU A 153 -31.27 -21.74 -39.83
N ILE A 154 -31.60 -21.29 -41.04
CA ILE A 154 -31.52 -19.87 -41.41
C ILE A 154 -32.51 -19.06 -40.56
N GLY A 155 -33.75 -19.53 -40.42
CA GLY A 155 -34.77 -18.90 -39.58
C GLY A 155 -34.35 -18.82 -38.11
N ALA A 156 -33.81 -19.90 -37.54
CA ALA A 156 -33.24 -19.90 -36.20
C ALA A 156 -32.08 -18.90 -36.06
N GLY A 157 -31.21 -18.80 -37.07
CA GLY A 157 -30.14 -17.80 -37.12
C GLY A 157 -30.68 -16.36 -37.15
N ILE A 158 -31.69 -16.10 -37.98
CA ILE A 158 -32.36 -14.78 -38.04
C ILE A 158 -32.97 -14.41 -36.68
N LEU A 159 -33.67 -15.34 -36.03
CA LEU A 159 -34.25 -15.12 -34.71
C LEU A 159 -33.19 -14.84 -33.64
N LEU A 160 -32.05 -15.54 -33.68
CA LEU A 160 -30.92 -15.27 -32.79
C LEU A 160 -30.36 -13.86 -32.99
N CYS A 161 -30.16 -13.46 -34.24
CA CYS A 161 -29.73 -12.10 -34.58
C CYS A 161 -30.76 -11.07 -34.07
N ALA A 162 -32.05 -11.26 -34.37
CA ALA A 162 -33.15 -10.38 -33.97
C ALA A 162 -33.28 -10.22 -32.44
N GLY A 163 -33.11 -11.30 -31.68
CA GLY A 163 -33.13 -11.27 -30.23
C GLY A 163 -32.00 -10.42 -29.63
N ASN A 164 -30.81 -10.43 -30.25
CA ASN A 164 -29.70 -9.59 -29.83
C ASN A 164 -29.89 -8.12 -30.24
N PHE A 165 -30.48 -7.87 -31.42
CA PHE A 165 -30.80 -6.52 -31.90
C PHE A 165 -31.68 -5.74 -30.92
N ARG A 166 -32.71 -6.36 -30.35
CA ARG A 166 -33.60 -5.72 -29.36
C ARG A 166 -32.87 -5.28 -28.08
N LYS A 167 -31.84 -6.03 -27.67
CA LYS A 167 -31.02 -5.71 -26.49
C LYS A 167 -29.96 -4.65 -26.78
N GLN A 168 -29.43 -4.63 -28.01
CA GLN A 168 -28.26 -3.83 -28.37
C GLN A 168 -28.59 -2.44 -28.93
N PHE A 169 -29.76 -2.25 -29.56
CA PHE A 169 -30.08 -1.01 -30.29
C PHE A 169 -31.05 -0.04 -29.59
N GLY A 170 -31.71 -0.43 -28.48
CA GLY A 170 -32.63 0.47 -27.76
C GLY A 170 -33.63 1.20 -28.68
N GLU A 171 -33.88 2.50 -28.44
CA GLU A 171 -34.82 3.35 -29.20
C GLU A 171 -34.56 3.47 -30.72
N ARG A 172 -33.43 2.97 -31.26
CA ARG A 172 -33.12 3.03 -32.71
C ARG A 172 -33.78 1.89 -33.49
N ARG A 173 -35.11 1.77 -33.40
CA ARG A 173 -35.93 0.70 -34.01
C ARG A 173 -35.77 0.61 -35.54
N ILE A 174 -35.63 1.75 -36.23
CA ILE A 174 -35.57 1.81 -37.69
C ILE A 174 -34.34 1.08 -38.26
N GLN A 175 -33.18 1.15 -37.60
CA GLN A 175 -31.98 0.44 -38.04
C GLN A 175 -32.20 -1.08 -37.93
N SER A 176 -32.69 -1.57 -36.78
CA SER A 176 -32.98 -2.99 -36.57
C SER A 176 -34.03 -3.56 -37.55
N LEU A 177 -35.00 -2.73 -37.96
CA LEU A 177 -36.02 -3.09 -38.95
C LEU A 177 -35.41 -3.23 -40.34
N LEU A 178 -34.63 -2.24 -40.79
CA LEU A 178 -33.92 -2.26 -42.07
C LEU A 178 -32.96 -3.46 -42.18
N PHE A 179 -32.29 -3.81 -41.07
CA PHE A 179 -31.45 -5.02 -40.98
C PHE A 179 -32.24 -6.32 -41.10
N SER A 180 -33.38 -6.43 -40.41
CA SER A 180 -34.21 -7.64 -40.44
C SER A 180 -34.83 -7.84 -41.83
N ILE A 181 -35.25 -6.75 -42.47
CA ILE A 181 -35.75 -6.72 -43.84
C ILE A 181 -34.67 -7.17 -44.83
N ALA A 182 -33.42 -6.73 -44.67
CA ALA A 182 -32.33 -7.13 -45.54
C ALA A 182 -32.17 -8.66 -45.59
N ILE A 183 -32.28 -9.36 -44.45
CA ILE A 183 -32.10 -10.82 -44.39
C ILE A 183 -33.37 -11.58 -44.84
N LEU A 184 -34.56 -11.02 -44.62
CA LEU A 184 -35.83 -11.67 -44.95
C LEU A 184 -36.14 -11.65 -46.45
N ILE A 185 -35.74 -10.58 -47.17
CA ILE A 185 -36.01 -10.42 -48.61
C ILE A 185 -35.45 -11.58 -49.45
N PRO A 186 -34.17 -11.98 -49.34
CA PRO A 186 -33.62 -13.10 -50.11
C PRO A 186 -34.28 -14.43 -49.78
N LEU A 187 -34.63 -14.65 -48.52
CA LEU A 187 -35.32 -15.87 -48.09
C LEU A 187 -36.72 -15.96 -48.72
N ALA A 188 -37.47 -14.86 -48.70
CA ALA A 188 -38.78 -14.78 -49.35
C ALA A 188 -38.66 -14.98 -50.86
N ALA A 189 -37.69 -14.33 -51.51
CA ALA A 189 -37.42 -14.51 -52.94
C ALA A 189 -37.09 -15.97 -53.28
N ASN A 190 -36.31 -16.65 -52.44
CA ASN A 190 -35.97 -18.06 -52.63
C ASN A 190 -37.18 -18.99 -52.46
N ILE A 191 -38.03 -18.76 -51.46
CA ILE A 191 -39.26 -19.55 -51.25
C ILE A 191 -40.18 -19.40 -52.47
N ILE A 192 -40.42 -18.16 -52.91
CA ILE A 192 -41.26 -17.90 -54.09
C ILE A 192 -40.67 -18.57 -55.35
N TYR A 193 -39.34 -18.62 -55.47
CA TYR A 193 -38.66 -19.31 -56.56
C TYR A 193 -38.84 -20.83 -56.50
N VAL A 194 -38.51 -21.46 -55.37
CA VAL A 194 -38.52 -22.92 -55.18
C VAL A 194 -39.93 -23.52 -55.37
N PHE A 195 -40.97 -22.82 -54.91
CA PHE A 195 -42.36 -23.26 -55.07
C PHE A 195 -43.01 -22.83 -56.40
N GLY A 196 -42.26 -22.17 -57.29
CA GLY A 196 -42.76 -21.73 -58.60
C GLY A 196 -43.83 -20.63 -58.53
N TRP A 197 -43.91 -19.90 -57.41
CA TRP A 197 -44.93 -18.88 -57.18
C TRP A 197 -44.67 -17.54 -57.88
N PHE A 198 -43.55 -17.38 -58.59
CA PHE A 198 -43.27 -16.16 -59.36
C PHE A 198 -44.34 -15.87 -60.42
N LYS A 199 -44.74 -16.88 -61.21
CA LYS A 199 -45.75 -16.72 -62.26
C LYS A 199 -47.13 -16.30 -61.72
N PRO A 200 -47.71 -16.95 -60.69
CA PRO A 200 -49.00 -16.54 -60.15
C PRO A 200 -48.97 -15.21 -59.39
N ILE A 201 -47.84 -14.82 -58.77
CA ILE A 201 -47.76 -13.58 -57.97
C ILE A 201 -47.38 -12.36 -58.82
N PHE A 202 -46.41 -12.50 -59.72
CA PHE A 202 -45.81 -11.38 -60.44
C PHE A 202 -46.09 -11.39 -61.95
N GLY A 203 -46.78 -12.41 -62.46
CA GLY A 203 -47.11 -12.52 -63.88
C GLY A 203 -45.92 -12.90 -64.79
N PHE A 204 -44.72 -13.08 -64.24
CA PHE A 204 -43.53 -13.54 -64.96
C PHE A 204 -42.80 -14.64 -64.17
N SER A 205 -42.01 -15.45 -64.85
CA SER A 205 -41.07 -16.37 -64.21
C SER A 205 -39.66 -15.89 -64.48
N PRO A 206 -38.84 -15.63 -63.44
CA PRO A 206 -37.47 -15.23 -63.67
C PRO A 206 -36.75 -16.32 -64.46
N PRO A 207 -35.96 -15.97 -65.49
CA PRO A 207 -35.34 -16.94 -66.39
C PRO A 207 -34.31 -17.83 -65.68
N CYS A 208 -33.88 -17.47 -64.47
CA CYS A 208 -33.13 -18.36 -63.59
C CYS A 208 -33.30 -18.02 -62.11
N ASP A 209 -32.72 -18.86 -61.26
CA ASP A 209 -32.61 -18.62 -59.82
C ASP A 209 -31.81 -17.33 -59.55
N ILE A 210 -32.48 -16.32 -58.98
CA ILE A 210 -31.89 -15.04 -58.56
C ILE A 210 -31.46 -15.04 -57.09
N THR A 211 -31.75 -16.12 -56.36
CA THR A 211 -31.47 -16.25 -54.92
C THR A 211 -30.02 -15.94 -54.53
N PRO A 212 -28.99 -16.52 -55.17
CA PRO A 212 -27.63 -16.29 -54.71
C PRO A 212 -27.22 -14.81 -54.84
N ILE A 213 -27.76 -14.10 -55.82
CA ILE A 213 -27.52 -12.67 -56.04
C ILE A 213 -28.21 -11.84 -54.95
N THR A 214 -29.49 -12.12 -54.65
CA THR A 214 -30.23 -11.40 -53.61
C THR A 214 -29.64 -11.67 -52.22
N CYS A 215 -29.25 -12.92 -51.93
CA CYS A 215 -28.56 -13.30 -50.70
C CYS A 215 -27.21 -12.57 -50.56
N ASN A 216 -26.44 -12.48 -51.64
CA ASN A 216 -25.17 -11.77 -51.65
C ASN A 216 -25.35 -10.28 -51.31
N VAL A 217 -26.21 -9.57 -52.06
CA VAL A 217 -26.48 -8.14 -51.83
C VAL A 217 -26.96 -7.88 -50.39
N SER A 218 -27.85 -8.73 -49.88
CA SER A 218 -28.34 -8.66 -48.50
C SER A 218 -27.22 -8.80 -47.47
N LEU A 219 -26.39 -9.84 -47.58
CA LEU A 219 -25.31 -10.10 -46.62
C LEU A 219 -24.20 -9.05 -46.71
N MET A 220 -24.01 -8.44 -47.87
CA MET A 220 -23.08 -7.32 -48.04
C MET A 220 -23.60 -6.04 -47.40
N LEU A 221 -24.89 -5.71 -47.56
CA LEU A 221 -25.51 -4.59 -46.85
C LEU A 221 -25.44 -4.80 -45.34
N PHE A 222 -25.71 -6.03 -44.88
CA PHE A 222 -25.54 -6.44 -43.50
C PHE A 222 -24.10 -6.21 -43.01
N ALA A 223 -23.10 -6.63 -43.79
CA ALA A 223 -21.70 -6.45 -43.42
C ALA A 223 -21.27 -4.99 -43.42
N LEU A 224 -21.62 -4.23 -44.47
CA LEU A 224 -21.34 -2.80 -44.53
C LEU A 224 -21.96 -2.07 -43.35
N ALA A 225 -23.19 -2.40 -42.98
CA ALA A 225 -23.83 -1.75 -41.86
C ALA A 225 -23.28 -2.25 -40.50
N THR A 226 -22.76 -3.47 -40.42
CA THR A 226 -22.00 -3.97 -39.26
C THR A 226 -20.63 -3.29 -39.13
N PHE A 227 -19.89 -3.09 -40.22
CA PHE A 227 -18.50 -2.61 -40.20
C PHE A 227 -18.35 -1.08 -40.37
N LYS A 228 -19.20 -0.42 -41.16
CA LYS A 228 -19.15 1.05 -41.42
C LYS A 228 -19.67 1.87 -40.23
N TYR A 229 -20.64 1.35 -39.47
CA TYR A 229 -21.21 2.05 -38.30
C TYR A 229 -20.49 1.75 -36.99
N ARG A 230 -19.22 1.29 -37.04
CA ARG A 230 -18.36 1.09 -35.85
C ARG A 230 -19.03 0.26 -34.75
N PHE A 231 -19.69 -0.82 -35.14
CA PHE A 231 -20.41 -1.71 -34.22
C PHE A 231 -19.47 -2.48 -33.27
N PHE A 232 -18.19 -2.56 -33.61
CA PHE A 232 -17.09 -3.15 -32.81
C PHE A 232 -16.12 -2.12 -32.24
N ASP A 233 -16.54 -0.87 -32.08
CA ASP A 233 -15.85 -0.04 -31.10
C ASP A 233 -16.20 -0.62 -29.73
N ASP A 234 -15.25 -1.41 -29.22
CA ASP A 234 -15.11 -1.90 -27.86
C ASP A 234 -15.36 -0.81 -26.79
N ILE A 235 -15.61 0.45 -27.14
CA ILE A 235 -15.91 1.55 -26.22
C ILE A 235 -17.07 1.21 -25.29
N ARG A 236 -18.17 0.55 -25.70
CA ARG A 236 -19.27 0.26 -24.75
C ARG A 236 -18.96 -0.89 -23.79
N ILE A 237 -18.35 -1.97 -24.27
CA ILE A 237 -17.98 -3.13 -23.44
C ILE A 237 -16.78 -2.76 -22.57
N ALA A 238 -15.73 -2.16 -23.14
CA ALA A 238 -14.60 -1.64 -22.40
C ALA A 238 -14.99 -0.52 -21.44
N ARG A 239 -15.97 0.34 -21.74
CA ARG A 239 -16.50 1.31 -20.76
C ARG A 239 -17.22 0.59 -19.62
N ARG A 240 -18.01 -0.45 -19.92
CA ARG A 240 -18.72 -1.21 -18.89
C ARG A 240 -17.74 -1.99 -18.00
N GLU A 241 -16.75 -2.67 -18.58
CA GLU A 241 -15.68 -3.32 -17.82
C GLU A 241 -14.80 -2.32 -17.08
N ALA A 242 -14.42 -1.20 -17.71
CA ALA A 242 -13.63 -0.17 -17.04
C ALA A 242 -14.38 0.40 -15.83
N LEU A 243 -15.66 0.72 -15.96
CA LEU A 243 -16.49 1.18 -14.84
C LEU A 243 -16.69 0.10 -13.78
N ALA A 244 -16.81 -1.18 -14.17
CA ALA A 244 -16.94 -2.30 -13.24
C ALA A 244 -15.63 -2.60 -12.48
N SER A 245 -14.47 -2.32 -13.08
CA SER A 245 -13.16 -2.50 -12.44
C SER A 245 -12.82 -1.43 -11.39
N VAL A 246 -13.59 -0.33 -11.35
CA VAL A 246 -13.36 0.76 -10.39
C VAL A 246 -13.90 0.34 -9.00
N PRO A 247 -13.05 0.36 -7.95
CA PRO A 247 -13.45 0.02 -6.58
C PRO A 247 -14.31 1.11 -5.92
N GLU A 248 -14.44 2.28 -6.55
CA GLU A 248 -15.36 3.35 -6.13
C GLU A 248 -16.76 3.07 -6.68
N GLY A 249 -17.80 3.30 -5.89
CA GLY A 249 -19.18 3.32 -6.39
C GLY A 249 -19.40 4.55 -7.26
N ILE A 250 -19.84 4.40 -8.51
CA ILE A 250 -20.12 5.50 -9.42
C ILE A 250 -21.60 5.50 -9.78
N LEU A 251 -22.25 6.65 -9.60
CA LEU A 251 -23.62 6.93 -10.01
C LEU A 251 -23.63 8.15 -10.93
N LEU A 252 -24.24 8.00 -12.11
CA LEU A 252 -24.46 9.09 -13.06
C LEU A 252 -25.94 9.45 -13.06
N THR A 253 -26.25 10.74 -12.96
CA THR A 253 -27.61 11.27 -13.02
C THR A 253 -27.73 12.33 -14.11
N ASP A 254 -28.96 12.56 -14.59
CA ASP A 254 -29.27 13.73 -15.44
C ASP A 254 -29.48 15.00 -14.59
N ALA A 255 -29.67 16.15 -15.26
CA ALA A 255 -29.94 17.42 -14.58
C ALA A 255 -31.22 17.42 -13.71
N SER A 256 -32.13 16.47 -13.94
CA SER A 256 -33.37 16.29 -13.18
C SER A 256 -33.26 15.20 -12.10
N MET A 257 -32.04 14.74 -11.77
CA MET A 257 -31.76 13.71 -10.78
C MET A 257 -32.39 12.34 -11.10
N ARG A 258 -32.50 11.99 -12.38
CA ARG A 258 -32.82 10.62 -12.83
C ARG A 258 -31.55 9.83 -13.07
N ILE A 259 -31.60 8.54 -12.76
CA ILE A 259 -30.46 7.63 -12.89
C ILE A 259 -30.14 7.44 -14.38
N MET A 260 -28.94 7.81 -14.82
CA MET A 260 -28.49 7.60 -16.20
C MET A 260 -27.72 6.29 -16.35
N ASP A 261 -26.80 6.02 -15.42
CA ASP A 261 -25.98 4.81 -15.39
C ASP A 261 -25.35 4.64 -14.00
N PHE A 262 -24.89 3.43 -13.68
CA PHE A 262 -24.16 3.13 -12.44
C PHE A 262 -23.26 1.90 -12.62
N ASN A 263 -22.20 1.80 -11.82
CA ASN A 263 -21.35 0.60 -11.82
C ASN A 263 -21.80 -0.47 -10.83
N ASP A 264 -21.29 -1.70 -11.01
CA ASP A 264 -21.64 -2.85 -10.16
C ASP A 264 -21.25 -2.60 -8.69
N THR A 265 -20.14 -1.90 -8.45
CA THR A 265 -19.70 -1.50 -7.10
C THR A 265 -20.75 -0.64 -6.40
N PHE A 266 -21.28 0.40 -7.07
CA PHE A 266 -22.35 1.24 -6.51
C PHE A 266 -23.61 0.43 -6.22
N LYS A 267 -24.02 -0.43 -7.16
CA LYS A 267 -25.19 -1.28 -7.01
C LYS A 267 -25.07 -2.16 -5.76
N ASN A 268 -23.95 -2.86 -5.60
CA ASN A 268 -23.72 -3.75 -4.45
C ASN A 268 -23.70 -2.97 -3.13
N LEU A 269 -23.07 -1.79 -3.11
CA LEU A 269 -23.02 -0.93 -1.92
C LEU A 269 -24.40 -0.37 -1.54
N TYR A 270 -25.24 -0.05 -2.53
CA TYR A 270 -26.62 0.41 -2.31
C TYR A 270 -27.53 -0.73 -1.83
N GLU A 271 -27.54 -1.87 -2.52
CA GLU A 271 -28.41 -3.01 -2.20
C GLU A 271 -28.05 -3.69 -0.87
N SER A 272 -26.77 -3.67 -0.48
CA SER A 272 -26.32 -4.14 0.85
C SER A 272 -26.67 -3.16 1.98
N GLY A 273 -27.16 -1.96 1.65
CA GLY A 273 -27.46 -0.91 2.61
C GLY A 273 -26.24 -0.26 3.27
N CYS A 274 -25.04 -0.50 2.74
CA CYS A 274 -23.81 0.06 3.29
C CYS A 274 -23.69 1.58 3.10
N LEU A 275 -24.48 2.18 2.20
CA LEU A 275 -24.41 3.62 1.89
C LEU A 275 -25.40 4.48 2.69
N TYR A 276 -26.26 3.89 3.52
CA TYR A 276 -27.25 4.64 4.29
C TYR A 276 -26.57 5.45 5.40
N ALA A 277 -26.75 6.76 5.36
CA ALA A 277 -26.14 7.68 6.31
C ALA A 277 -26.81 7.59 7.69
N LYS A 278 -25.98 7.70 8.73
CA LYS A 278 -26.42 7.82 10.12
C LYS A 278 -26.91 9.26 10.34
N ASP A 279 -28.15 9.43 10.80
CA ASP A 279 -28.73 10.70 11.27
C ASP A 279 -28.98 11.80 10.22
N GLY A 280 -29.70 11.52 9.12
CA GLY A 280 -30.32 12.56 8.26
C GLY A 280 -29.38 13.53 7.52
N CYS A 281 -28.07 13.45 7.79
CA CYS A 281 -27.02 14.32 7.28
C CYS A 281 -26.15 13.62 6.22
N GLY A 282 -26.75 12.81 5.35
CA GLY A 282 -26.04 12.21 4.23
C GLY A 282 -26.84 12.15 2.95
N ILE A 283 -26.12 11.84 1.88
CA ILE A 283 -26.60 11.97 0.50
C ILE A 283 -27.60 10.88 0.13
N ILE A 284 -27.50 9.68 0.72
CA ILE A 284 -28.39 8.55 0.43
C ILE A 284 -29.28 8.24 1.65
N ARG A 285 -30.60 8.27 1.45
CA ARG A 285 -31.63 7.88 2.42
C ARG A 285 -32.20 6.50 2.11
N ARG A 286 -32.54 5.76 3.16
CA ARG A 286 -33.26 4.50 3.08
C ARG A 286 -34.72 4.73 2.63
N ILE A 287 -35.15 4.07 1.56
CA ILE A 287 -36.54 4.07 1.07
C ILE A 287 -37.20 2.75 1.49
N ALA A 288 -38.45 2.79 1.95
CA ALA A 288 -39.17 1.63 2.49
C ALA A 288 -39.36 0.47 1.50
N ASP A 289 -39.46 0.76 0.19
CA ASP A 289 -39.76 -0.24 -0.85
C ASP A 289 -38.53 -0.90 -1.50
N ASN A 290 -37.30 -0.51 -1.08
CA ASN A 290 -36.02 -0.99 -1.61
C ASN A 290 -36.04 -1.26 -3.14
N PRO A 291 -36.37 -0.25 -3.98
CA PRO A 291 -36.53 -0.47 -5.40
C PRO A 291 -35.18 -0.87 -5.99
N SER A 292 -35.17 -1.99 -6.71
CA SER A 292 -34.04 -2.38 -7.57
C SER A 292 -33.60 -1.15 -8.38
N LEU A 293 -32.30 -0.87 -8.47
CA LEU A 293 -31.81 0.26 -9.26
C LEU A 293 -32.18 0.07 -10.74
N VAL A 294 -33.16 0.84 -11.22
CA VAL A 294 -33.58 0.84 -12.63
C VAL A 294 -33.06 2.12 -13.32
N PRO A 295 -32.33 2.01 -14.43
CA PRO A 295 -31.95 3.17 -15.23
C PRO A 295 -33.18 3.97 -15.68
N TYR A 296 -33.02 5.28 -15.76
CA TYR A 296 -34.02 6.29 -16.15
C TYR A 296 -35.12 6.60 -15.13
N GLU A 297 -35.12 5.96 -13.97
CA GLU A 297 -36.01 6.31 -12.87
C GLU A 297 -35.47 7.48 -12.01
N PRO A 298 -36.35 8.23 -11.32
CA PRO A 298 -35.92 9.27 -10.38
C PRO A 298 -35.07 8.69 -9.25
N ALA A 299 -33.90 9.29 -8.97
CA ALA A 299 -33.05 8.90 -7.84
C ALA A 299 -33.62 9.46 -6.52
N ALA A 300 -34.83 9.00 -6.15
CA ALA A 300 -35.57 9.46 -4.97
C ALA A 300 -34.85 9.23 -3.63
N PHE A 301 -33.80 8.40 -3.63
CA PHE A 301 -32.97 8.13 -2.45
C PHE A 301 -31.95 9.23 -2.18
N LEU A 302 -31.71 10.14 -3.13
CA LEU A 302 -30.83 11.29 -2.94
C LEU A 302 -31.57 12.40 -2.18
N THR A 303 -31.05 12.78 -1.01
CA THR A 303 -31.70 13.75 -0.10
C THR A 303 -31.51 15.21 -0.52
N GLN A 304 -30.45 15.50 -1.27
CA GLN A 304 -30.09 16.84 -1.73
C GLN A 304 -29.54 16.77 -3.17
N GLN A 305 -29.63 17.87 -3.92
CA GLN A 305 -28.86 17.98 -5.15
C GLN A 305 -27.36 17.96 -4.81
N PRO A 306 -26.54 17.20 -5.54
CA PRO A 306 -25.13 17.10 -5.25
C PRO A 306 -24.45 18.43 -5.54
N GLU A 307 -24.21 19.22 -4.49
CA GLU A 307 -23.36 20.40 -4.61
C GLU A 307 -21.93 19.98 -5.01
N PRO A 308 -21.27 20.75 -5.89
CA PRO A 308 -19.89 20.46 -6.27
C PRO A 308 -18.97 20.58 -5.04
N GLY A 309 -18.53 19.44 -4.52
CA GLY A 309 -17.75 19.38 -3.28
C GLY A 309 -17.41 17.97 -2.83
N GLU A 310 -16.56 17.90 -1.79
CA GLU A 310 -16.18 16.67 -1.09
C GLU A 310 -16.92 16.64 0.25
N GLN A 311 -17.75 15.61 0.46
CA GLN A 311 -18.46 15.38 1.72
C GLN A 311 -18.09 14.01 2.27
N ILE A 312 -17.85 13.92 3.58
CA ILE A 312 -17.59 12.66 4.28
C ILE A 312 -18.75 12.43 5.23
N TYR A 313 -19.38 11.26 5.19
CA TYR A 313 -20.43 10.90 6.13
C TYR A 313 -20.20 9.51 6.72
N GLU A 314 -20.70 9.34 7.94
CA GLU A 314 -20.75 8.07 8.64
C GLU A 314 -22.05 7.35 8.26
N THR A 315 -21.94 6.05 8.03
CA THR A 315 -23.07 5.19 7.69
C THR A 315 -23.63 4.54 8.95
N GLU A 316 -24.87 4.03 8.88
CA GLU A 316 -25.50 3.32 10.00
C GLU A 316 -24.66 2.12 10.48
N ASN A 317 -23.89 1.51 9.58
CA ASN A 317 -23.01 0.37 9.86
C ASN A 317 -21.65 0.80 10.45
N GLY A 318 -21.42 2.09 10.71
CA GLY A 318 -20.16 2.61 11.25
C GLY A 318 -19.02 2.72 10.22
N CYS A 319 -19.31 2.54 8.93
CA CYS A 319 -18.35 2.82 7.85
C CYS A 319 -18.36 4.31 7.49
N TYR A 320 -17.23 4.84 7.06
CA TYR A 320 -17.11 6.21 6.57
C TYR A 320 -16.99 6.19 5.04
N TYR A 321 -17.87 6.93 4.37
CA TYR A 321 -17.80 7.11 2.93
C TYR A 321 -17.54 8.56 2.58
N ARG A 322 -16.61 8.75 1.66
CA ARG A 322 -16.36 10.02 1.00
C ARG A 322 -17.13 10.07 -0.30
N VAL A 323 -17.96 11.09 -0.46
CA VAL A 323 -18.72 11.33 -1.68
C VAL A 323 -18.28 12.60 -2.38
N ILE A 324 -18.01 12.46 -3.67
CA ILE A 324 -17.55 13.54 -4.54
C ILE A 324 -18.57 13.72 -5.65
N GLY A 325 -19.26 14.85 -5.65
CA GLY A 325 -20.17 15.27 -6.71
C GLY A 325 -19.48 16.20 -7.70
N ARG A 326 -19.61 15.92 -9.01
CA ARG A 326 -19.17 16.84 -10.08
C ARG A 326 -20.23 16.94 -11.18
N SER A 327 -20.50 18.15 -11.65
CA SER A 327 -21.31 18.36 -12.85
C SER A 327 -20.56 17.85 -14.08
N VAL A 328 -21.28 17.16 -14.97
CA VAL A 328 -20.79 16.66 -16.25
C VAL A 328 -21.30 17.60 -17.35
N THR A 329 -20.38 18.31 -17.99
CA THR A 329 -20.70 19.26 -19.07
C THR A 329 -20.30 18.71 -20.44
N HIS A 330 -21.07 19.08 -21.46
CA HIS A 330 -20.75 18.79 -22.87
C HIS A 330 -21.10 20.03 -23.68
N ASN A 331 -20.13 20.53 -24.46
CA ASN A 331 -20.28 21.79 -25.23
C ASN A 331 -20.71 23.00 -24.38
N GLY A 332 -20.32 23.05 -23.09
CA GLY A 332 -20.64 24.16 -22.21
C GLY A 332 -21.97 24.05 -21.46
N GLU A 333 -22.82 23.07 -21.80
CA GLU A 333 -24.08 22.79 -21.09
C GLU A 333 -23.91 21.61 -20.11
N SER A 334 -24.47 21.73 -18.90
CA SER A 334 -24.48 20.65 -17.91
C SER A 334 -25.51 19.60 -18.30
N ILE A 335 -25.04 18.39 -18.65
CA ILE A 335 -25.90 17.26 -19.00
C ILE A 335 -26.39 16.52 -17.74
N GLY A 336 -25.66 16.62 -16.63
CA GLY A 336 -26.03 15.94 -15.39
C GLY A 336 -24.91 15.94 -14.34
N PHE A 337 -24.95 14.98 -13.42
CA PHE A 337 -23.99 14.88 -12.33
C PHE A 337 -23.34 13.49 -12.26
N SER A 338 -22.07 13.47 -11.87
CA SER A 338 -21.31 12.27 -11.52
C SER A 338 -21.05 12.26 -10.02
N LEU A 339 -21.57 11.25 -9.35
CA LEU A 339 -21.38 10.99 -7.93
C LEU A 339 -20.44 9.81 -7.75
N ARG A 340 -19.40 9.99 -6.95
CA ARG A 340 -18.45 8.92 -6.61
C ARG A 340 -18.44 8.66 -5.12
N PHE A 341 -18.54 7.39 -4.74
CA PHE A 341 -18.61 6.89 -3.38
C PHE A 341 -17.33 6.09 -3.10
N ILE A 342 -16.50 6.60 -2.21
CA ILE A 342 -15.18 6.05 -1.90
C ILE A 342 -15.19 5.63 -0.44
N ASP A 343 -14.90 4.36 -0.16
CA ASP A 343 -14.72 3.90 1.21
C ASP A 343 -13.52 4.63 1.84
N PHE A 344 -13.79 5.35 2.93
CA PHE A 344 -12.84 6.15 3.67
C PHE A 344 -12.61 5.60 5.10
N THR A 345 -13.21 4.45 5.43
CA THR A 345 -13.24 3.88 6.79
C THR A 345 -11.84 3.62 7.34
N LEU A 346 -10.99 2.91 6.58
CA LEU A 346 -9.62 2.61 7.00
C LEU A 346 -8.79 3.89 7.18
N LYS A 347 -8.94 4.84 6.26
CA LYS A 347 -8.20 6.11 6.31
C LYS A 347 -8.63 6.93 7.52
N GLN A 348 -9.92 6.99 7.83
CA GLN A 348 -10.43 7.65 9.04
C GLN A 348 -9.88 6.99 10.32
N ALA A 349 -9.88 5.66 10.40
CA ALA A 349 -9.33 4.94 11.55
C ALA A 349 -7.83 5.22 11.75
N ILE A 350 -7.06 5.28 10.67
CA ILE A 350 -5.63 5.65 10.73
C ILE A 350 -5.45 7.08 11.20
N LEU A 351 -6.23 8.04 10.69
CA LEU A 351 -6.14 9.45 11.09
C LEU A 351 -6.47 9.62 12.57
N THR A 352 -7.53 8.98 13.06
CA THR A 352 -7.88 9.01 14.49
C THR A 352 -6.78 8.39 15.35
N ARG A 353 -6.19 7.27 14.92
CA ARG A 353 -5.06 6.63 15.62
C ARG A 353 -3.81 7.51 15.64
N MET A 354 -3.49 8.17 14.53
CA MET A 354 -2.38 9.12 14.45
C MET A 354 -2.58 10.31 15.38
N ALA A 355 -3.78 10.90 15.39
CA ALA A 355 -4.12 12.00 16.29
C ALA A 355 -3.95 11.58 17.77
N SER A 356 -4.43 10.40 18.13
CA SER A 356 -4.24 9.82 19.48
C SER A 356 -2.75 9.64 19.82
N LYS A 357 -1.95 9.06 18.91
CA LYS A 357 -0.51 8.85 19.12
C LYS A 357 0.27 10.16 19.20
N ASN A 358 -0.09 11.17 18.41
CA ASN A 358 0.53 12.49 18.48
C ASN A 358 0.26 13.17 19.84
N ASN A 359 -0.97 13.09 20.35
CA ASN A 359 -1.30 13.59 21.68
C ASN A 359 -0.53 12.84 22.77
N GLU A 360 -0.45 11.51 22.69
CA GLU A 360 0.36 10.71 23.62
C GLU A 360 1.84 11.13 23.57
N MET A 361 2.42 11.28 22.38
CA MET A 361 3.80 11.72 22.20
C MET A 361 4.05 13.13 22.74
N ALA A 362 3.11 14.07 22.55
CA ALA A 362 3.20 15.40 23.13
C ALA A 362 3.21 15.36 24.66
N THR A 363 2.38 14.52 25.28
CA THR A 363 2.39 14.36 26.74
C THR A 363 3.69 13.73 27.26
N LEU A 364 4.24 12.74 26.55
CA LEU A 364 5.52 12.11 26.92
C LEU A 364 6.70 13.09 26.79
N HIS A 365 6.75 13.88 25.72
CA HIS A 365 7.77 14.92 25.57
C HIS A 365 7.72 15.95 26.69
N SER A 366 6.52 16.36 27.10
CA SER A 366 6.36 17.28 28.23
C SER A 366 6.96 16.69 29.52
N LYS A 367 6.63 15.43 29.84
CA LYS A 367 7.17 14.72 31.02
C LYS A 367 8.69 14.56 30.96
N LEU A 368 9.25 14.23 29.79
CA LEU A 368 10.69 14.08 29.62
C LEU A 368 11.42 15.39 29.86
N ASN A 369 10.89 16.50 29.33
CA ASN A 369 11.45 17.84 29.55
C ASN A 369 11.40 18.25 31.02
N GLU A 370 10.33 17.90 31.73
CA GLU A 370 10.21 18.13 33.17
C GLU A 370 11.26 17.34 33.96
N GLN A 371 11.46 16.05 33.63
CA GLN A 371 12.50 15.22 34.23
C GLN A 371 13.91 15.76 33.94
N ALA A 372 14.19 16.19 32.70
CA ALA A 372 15.47 16.77 32.33
C ALA A 372 15.77 18.05 33.14
N ARG A 373 14.75 18.90 33.37
CA ARG A 373 14.87 20.09 34.23
C ARG A 373 15.18 19.71 35.68
N MET A 374 14.42 18.77 36.26
CA MET A 374 14.67 18.29 37.63
C MET A 374 16.08 17.72 37.79
N CYS A 375 16.55 16.90 36.86
CA CYS A 375 17.91 16.35 36.89
C CYS A 375 18.98 17.45 36.82
N SER A 376 18.81 18.44 35.94
CA SER A 376 19.72 19.60 35.85
C SER A 376 19.78 20.37 37.17
N ASP A 377 18.63 20.64 37.80
CA ASP A 377 18.58 21.41 39.04
C ASP A 377 19.18 20.65 40.22
N LEU A 378 18.93 19.34 40.31
CA LEU A 378 19.57 18.45 41.28
C LEU A 378 21.10 18.39 41.07
N ALA A 379 21.56 18.32 39.83
CA ALA A 379 22.99 18.32 39.52
C ALA A 379 23.66 19.64 39.97
N LYS A 380 23.04 20.79 39.66
CA LYS A 380 23.52 22.11 40.11
C LYS A 380 23.58 22.21 41.63
N ALA A 381 22.55 21.75 42.33
CA ALA A 381 22.50 21.75 43.79
C ALA A 381 23.59 20.87 44.40
N ARG A 382 23.80 19.66 43.87
CA ARG A 382 24.89 18.75 44.31
C ARG A 382 26.26 19.39 44.15
N THR A 383 26.54 19.96 42.97
CA THR A 383 27.83 20.61 42.72
C THR A 383 28.06 21.78 43.67
N ARG A 384 27.02 22.60 43.92
CA ARG A 384 27.12 23.72 44.87
C ARG A 384 27.43 23.25 46.29
N ASN A 385 26.75 22.20 46.76
CA ASN A 385 26.98 21.65 48.10
C ASN A 385 28.37 21.00 48.21
N PHE A 386 28.81 20.29 47.18
CA PHE A 386 30.17 19.72 47.12
C PHE A 386 31.25 20.81 47.17
N ILE A 387 31.12 21.86 46.35
CA ILE A 387 32.05 22.99 46.35
C ILE A 387 32.07 23.68 47.72
N ALA A 388 30.90 23.92 48.33
CA ALA A 388 30.83 24.54 49.65
C ALA A 388 31.56 23.72 50.72
N GLY A 389 31.44 22.39 50.69
CA GLY A 389 32.15 21.48 51.61
C GLY A 389 33.67 21.49 51.40
N GLU A 390 34.14 21.26 50.17
CA GLU A 390 35.60 21.23 49.89
C GLU A 390 36.27 22.59 50.16
N VAL A 391 35.61 23.70 49.84
CA VAL A 391 36.12 25.05 50.14
C VAL A 391 36.20 25.28 51.65
N HIS A 392 35.19 24.84 52.42
CA HIS A 392 35.21 24.96 53.88
C HIS A 392 36.34 24.14 54.51
N ASP A 393 36.57 22.92 54.02
CA ASP A 393 37.61 22.03 54.54
C ASP A 393 39.03 22.56 54.27
N ILE A 394 39.28 23.08 53.07
CA ILE A 394 40.60 23.61 52.69
C ILE A 394 40.89 24.93 53.42
N LEU A 395 39.95 25.88 53.40
CA LEU A 395 40.13 27.16 54.09
C LEU A 395 40.17 26.99 55.61
N GLY A 396 39.35 26.11 56.16
CA GLY A 396 39.30 25.83 57.59
C GLY A 396 40.64 25.35 58.13
N HIS A 397 41.27 24.38 57.47
CA HIS A 397 42.58 23.86 57.87
C HIS A 397 43.66 24.94 57.86
N SER A 398 43.76 25.71 56.78
CA SER A 398 44.80 26.74 56.64
C SER A 398 44.63 27.88 57.64
N VAL A 399 43.38 28.29 57.91
CA VAL A 399 43.09 29.30 58.95
C VAL A 399 43.49 28.79 60.33
N VAL A 400 43.22 27.52 60.66
CA VAL A 400 43.62 26.95 61.95
C VAL A 400 45.15 26.90 62.08
N LEU A 401 45.86 26.41 61.07
CA LEU A 401 47.32 26.33 61.09
C LEU A 401 47.97 27.72 61.26
N VAL A 402 47.43 28.73 60.57
CA VAL A 402 47.87 30.12 60.72
C VAL A 402 47.60 30.65 62.13
N ILE A 403 46.42 30.42 62.69
CA ILE A 403 46.09 30.84 64.06
C ILE A 403 47.06 30.21 65.07
N SER A 404 47.32 28.89 64.95
CA SER A 404 48.24 28.19 65.84
C SER A 404 49.68 28.71 65.71
N LEU A 405 50.17 28.96 64.49
CA LEU A 405 51.50 29.56 64.29
C LEU A 405 51.62 30.95 64.92
N LEU A 406 50.57 31.77 64.81
CA LEU A 406 50.52 33.10 65.42
C LEU A 406 50.47 33.02 66.96
N GLU A 407 49.75 32.06 67.51
CA GLU A 407 49.63 31.85 68.96
C GLU A 407 50.96 31.37 69.57
N VAL A 408 51.65 30.43 68.90
CA VAL A 408 53.00 29.98 69.27
C VAL A 408 54.01 31.13 69.18
N ALA A 409 53.93 31.94 68.13
CA ALA A 409 54.79 33.10 67.97
C ALA A 409 54.59 34.13 69.10
N ARG A 410 53.34 34.32 69.54
CA ARG A 410 53.00 35.20 70.67
C ARG A 410 53.56 34.68 71.99
N LEU A 411 53.48 33.38 72.25
CA LEU A 411 53.97 32.76 73.50
C LEU A 411 55.50 32.68 73.60
N SER A 412 56.19 32.67 72.45
CA SER A 412 57.65 32.55 72.37
C SER A 412 58.36 33.89 72.20
N PHE A 413 57.59 34.97 72.07
CA PHE A 413 58.08 36.33 71.91
C PHE A 413 58.93 36.75 73.12
N GLY A 414 60.20 37.12 72.87
CA GLY A 414 61.16 37.56 73.89
C GLY A 414 62.10 36.46 74.42
N LYS A 415 61.97 35.20 73.98
CA LYS A 415 62.93 34.13 74.30
C LYS A 415 64.19 34.20 73.41
N PRO A 416 65.40 33.89 73.93
CA PRO A 416 66.63 33.91 73.13
C PRO A 416 66.57 32.85 72.02
N GLY A 417 66.91 33.25 70.78
CA GLY A 417 66.88 32.39 69.59
C GLY A 417 65.55 32.35 68.83
N PHE A 418 64.53 33.12 69.24
CA PHE A 418 63.23 33.15 68.57
C PHE A 418 63.20 34.14 67.37
N GLU A 419 62.95 33.63 66.17
CA GLU A 419 62.83 34.44 64.93
C GLU A 419 61.37 34.70 64.54
N LEU A 420 60.81 35.84 64.96
CA LEU A 420 59.41 36.21 64.69
C LEU A 420 59.08 36.26 63.18
N ASN A 421 59.97 36.83 62.36
CA ASN A 421 59.73 37.01 60.92
C ASN A 421 59.57 35.66 60.21
N GLY A 422 60.32 34.64 60.62
CA GLY A 422 60.20 33.29 60.07
C GLY A 422 58.82 32.66 60.30
N PHE A 423 58.18 32.93 61.44
CA PHE A 423 56.81 32.47 61.71
C PHE A 423 55.76 33.25 60.91
N LEU A 424 55.93 34.58 60.78
CA LEU A 424 55.02 35.42 60.00
C LEU A 424 55.08 35.09 58.50
N ASP A 425 56.27 34.84 57.95
CA ASP A 425 56.44 34.48 56.54
C ASP A 425 55.82 33.11 56.23
N ARG A 426 55.90 32.14 57.16
CA ARG A 426 55.22 30.85 57.02
C ARG A 426 53.71 30.99 57.08
N ALA A 427 53.19 31.76 58.03
CA ALA A 427 51.75 32.05 58.12
C ALA A 427 51.23 32.70 56.82
N ARG A 428 51.99 33.66 56.27
CA ARG A 428 51.70 34.28 54.96
C ARG A 428 51.77 33.27 53.82
N GLY A 429 52.76 32.38 53.81
CA GLY A 429 52.92 31.32 52.80
C GLY A 429 51.72 30.38 52.77
N ILE A 430 51.32 29.86 53.94
CA ILE A 430 50.16 28.95 54.08
C ILE A 430 48.88 29.62 53.57
N LEU A 431 48.61 30.86 53.99
CA LEU A 431 47.41 31.58 53.58
C LEU A 431 47.42 31.87 52.07
N ARG A 432 48.57 32.29 51.53
CA ARG A 432 48.74 32.59 50.10
C ARG A 432 48.55 31.36 49.23
N ASN A 433 49.16 30.23 49.59
CA ASN A 433 49.05 28.99 48.84
C ASN A 433 47.61 28.47 48.84
N THR A 434 46.92 28.62 49.96
CA THR A 434 45.51 28.23 50.09
C THR A 434 44.58 29.10 49.24
N ILE A 435 44.74 30.42 49.28
CA ILE A 435 43.90 31.37 48.52
C ILE A 435 44.13 31.26 47.01
N LEU A 436 45.38 31.03 46.58
CA LEU A 436 45.70 30.90 45.16
C LEU A 436 45.34 29.51 44.58
N GLY A 437 44.82 28.60 45.41
CA GLY A 437 44.50 27.23 44.98
C GLY A 437 45.73 26.50 44.42
N GLN A 438 46.93 26.94 44.78
CA GLN A 438 48.17 26.34 44.34
C GLN A 438 48.48 25.18 45.30
N PRO A 439 48.44 23.91 44.85
CA PRO A 439 49.32 22.94 45.49
C PRO A 439 50.72 23.51 45.31
N ASP A 440 51.47 23.63 46.40
CA ASP A 440 52.85 24.08 46.35
C ASP A 440 53.55 23.52 45.12
N ALA A 441 54.13 24.42 44.33
CA ALA A 441 55.02 24.09 43.23
C ALA A 441 56.28 23.42 43.80
N VAL A 442 56.15 22.16 44.17
CA VAL A 442 57.20 21.16 44.30
C VAL A 442 56.67 19.94 43.58
N THR A 443 57.00 19.87 42.31
CA THR A 443 57.02 18.63 41.52
C THR A 443 57.75 17.55 42.34
N ASP A 444 57.17 16.34 42.38
CA ASP A 444 57.69 15.10 42.98
C ASP A 444 57.47 14.87 44.50
N CYS A 445 56.22 14.77 44.94
CA CYS A 445 55.89 13.96 46.13
C CYS A 445 54.79 12.97 45.75
N HIS A 446 55.18 11.81 45.21
CA HIS A 446 54.24 10.79 44.73
C HIS A 446 53.70 9.88 45.85
N SER A 447 54.30 9.86 47.04
CA SER A 447 53.90 8.93 48.10
C SER A 447 53.06 9.60 49.21
N LEU A 448 52.05 8.88 49.70
CA LEU A 448 51.26 9.22 50.89
C LEU A 448 52.14 9.59 52.10
N ILE A 449 53.26 8.88 52.26
CA ILE A 449 54.22 9.04 53.35
C ILE A 449 54.88 10.42 53.30
N ASP A 450 55.31 10.87 52.11
CA ASP A 450 55.95 12.19 51.95
C ASP A 450 55.00 13.32 52.32
N ARG A 451 53.72 13.18 51.96
CA ARG A 451 52.67 14.15 52.28
C ARG A 451 52.42 14.24 53.79
N ILE A 452 52.38 13.11 54.50
CA ILE A 452 52.17 13.09 55.96
C ILE A 452 53.42 13.62 56.68
N ASN A 453 54.62 13.19 56.27
CA ASN A 453 55.89 13.68 56.80
C ASN A 453 56.04 15.20 56.65
N ARG A 454 55.45 15.78 55.61
CA ARG A 454 55.43 17.24 55.44
C ARG A 454 54.56 17.93 56.50
N ILE A 455 53.32 17.47 56.71
CA ILE A 455 52.46 18.03 57.77
C ILE A 455 53.11 17.87 59.15
N VAL A 456 53.71 16.71 59.42
CA VAL A 456 54.45 16.45 60.67
C VAL A 456 55.60 17.44 60.86
N ARG A 457 56.38 17.73 59.81
CA ARG A 457 57.44 18.75 59.85
C ARG A 457 56.90 20.16 60.06
N ASP A 458 55.82 20.53 59.36
CA ASP A 458 55.22 21.86 59.45
C ASP A 458 54.69 22.14 60.87
N VAL A 459 54.18 21.11 61.54
CA VAL A 459 53.72 21.16 62.94
C VAL A 459 54.87 21.11 63.94
N GLY A 460 55.91 20.30 63.68
CA GLY A 460 57.12 20.24 64.51
C GLY A 460 57.80 21.59 64.68
N ALA A 461 57.72 22.44 63.65
CA ALA A 461 58.26 23.80 63.69
C ALA A 461 57.43 24.78 64.54
N ALA A 462 56.24 24.38 65.01
CA ALA A 462 55.31 25.13 65.85
C ALA A 462 55.31 24.66 67.32
N SER A 463 56.40 24.03 67.79
CA SER A 463 56.61 23.58 69.18
C SER A 463 55.79 22.37 69.64
N VAL A 464 55.13 21.64 68.74
CA VAL A 464 54.42 20.37 69.03
C VAL A 464 55.22 19.21 68.46
N HIS A 465 55.59 18.22 69.28
CA HIS A 465 56.37 17.07 68.83
C HIS A 465 55.46 16.04 68.15
N ALA A 466 55.49 16.00 66.82
CA ALA A 466 54.76 15.01 66.04
C ALA A 466 55.71 13.92 65.50
N GLU A 467 55.33 12.65 65.65
CA GLU A 467 56.12 11.49 65.18
C GLU A 467 55.26 10.57 64.31
N LEU A 468 55.82 10.12 63.18
CA LEU A 468 55.18 9.15 62.28
C LEU A 468 55.87 7.79 62.39
N THR A 469 55.13 6.77 62.79
CA THR A 469 55.57 5.38 62.82
C THR A 469 54.79 4.56 61.79
N ILE A 470 55.49 3.85 60.92
CA ILE A 470 54.87 2.93 59.95
C ILE A 470 55.28 1.50 60.30
N SER A 471 54.29 0.64 60.49
CA SER A 471 54.49 -0.78 60.76
C SER A 471 54.00 -1.61 59.58
N GLY A 472 54.93 -2.32 58.92
CA GLY A 472 54.68 -3.10 57.70
C GLY A 472 54.96 -2.32 56.40
N ASN A 473 54.92 -3.02 55.27
CA ASN A 473 55.01 -2.40 53.94
C ASN A 473 53.61 -2.06 53.45
N LEU A 474 53.36 -0.77 53.17
CA LEU A 474 52.10 -0.33 52.59
C LEU A 474 51.93 -0.92 51.19
N PRO A 475 50.79 -1.57 50.88
CA PRO A 475 50.48 -2.02 49.53
C PRO A 475 50.27 -0.83 48.60
N GLN A 476 50.23 -1.07 47.28
CA GLN A 476 49.85 -0.04 46.33
C GLN A 476 48.37 0.33 46.57
N LEU A 477 48.13 1.54 47.07
CA LEU A 477 46.81 2.02 47.43
C LEU A 477 46.17 2.75 46.25
N SER A 478 44.84 2.64 46.15
CA SER A 478 44.09 3.51 45.25
C SER A 478 44.22 4.96 45.72
N GLN A 479 44.17 5.90 44.78
CA GLN A 479 44.28 7.33 45.08
C GLN A 479 43.23 7.81 46.09
N GLU A 480 42.05 7.16 46.10
CA GLU A 480 40.96 7.41 47.05
C GLU A 480 41.34 7.00 48.48
N CYS A 481 41.98 5.83 48.66
CA CYS A 481 42.46 5.36 49.96
C CYS A 481 43.58 6.25 50.50
N GLU A 482 44.56 6.61 49.66
CA GLU A 482 45.64 7.52 50.07
C GLU A 482 45.10 8.88 50.53
N ASN A 483 44.13 9.43 49.79
CA ASN A 483 43.52 10.71 50.16
C ASN A 483 42.69 10.61 51.43
N ALA A 484 42.01 9.49 51.68
CA ALA A 484 41.31 9.25 52.93
C ALA A 484 42.29 9.20 54.12
N ILE A 485 43.38 8.43 54.02
CA ILE A 485 44.41 8.32 55.06
C ILE A 485 45.03 9.70 55.34
N PHE A 486 45.41 10.42 54.30
CA PHE A 486 45.98 11.76 54.44
C PHE A 486 45.02 12.73 55.12
N LYS A 487 43.73 12.72 54.76
CA LYS A 487 42.73 13.60 55.39
C LYS A 487 42.49 13.23 56.85
N VAL A 488 42.47 11.94 57.20
CA VAL A 488 42.37 11.47 58.60
C VAL A 488 43.56 11.98 59.42
N CYS A 489 44.78 11.81 58.90
CA CYS A 489 45.98 12.31 59.58
C CYS A 489 45.94 13.83 59.75
N ARG A 490 45.62 14.56 58.67
CA ARG A 490 45.57 16.03 58.67
C ARG A 490 44.53 16.56 59.66
N GLU A 491 43.31 16.04 59.62
CA GLU A 491 42.22 16.47 60.50
C GLU A 491 42.50 16.09 61.95
N GLY A 492 43.08 14.91 62.19
CA GLY A 492 43.49 14.48 63.52
C GLY A 492 44.55 15.38 64.14
N ILE A 493 45.60 15.71 63.39
CA ILE A 493 46.63 16.67 63.80
C ILE A 493 46.00 18.05 64.09
N THR A 494 45.09 18.50 63.21
CA THR A 494 44.40 19.79 63.38
C THR A 494 43.58 19.82 64.67
N ASN A 495 42.84 18.74 64.96
CA ASN A 495 42.05 18.61 66.18
C ASN A 495 42.92 18.51 67.44
N ALA A 496 44.04 17.78 67.39
CA ALA A 496 45.00 17.68 68.49
C ALA A 496 45.59 19.05 68.87
N ILE A 497 45.90 19.88 67.87
CA ILE A 497 46.42 21.24 68.10
C ILE A 497 45.31 22.17 68.60
N ARG A 498 44.17 22.19 67.90
CA ARG A 498 43.10 23.18 68.15
C ARG A 498 42.30 22.89 69.43
N HIS A 499 41.94 21.64 69.64
CA HIS A 499 41.07 21.21 70.74
C HIS A 499 41.88 20.55 71.86
N GLY A 500 42.88 19.75 71.51
CA GLY A 500 43.71 19.04 72.49
C GLY A 500 44.73 19.93 73.20
N LYS A 501 45.22 21.01 72.56
CA LYS A 501 46.43 21.75 73.01
C LYS A 501 47.60 20.79 73.29
N ALA A 502 47.73 19.76 72.46
CA ALA A 502 48.69 18.69 72.67
C ALA A 502 50.13 19.17 72.51
N GLU A 503 51.03 18.67 73.34
CA GLU A 503 52.48 18.88 73.22
C GLU A 503 53.13 17.78 72.37
N LYS A 504 52.50 16.60 72.30
CA LYS A 504 52.95 15.43 71.54
C LYS A 504 51.81 14.79 70.76
N ILE A 505 52.08 14.44 69.50
CA ILE A 505 51.15 13.73 68.61
C ILE A 505 51.86 12.52 68.00
N ASP A 506 51.34 11.32 68.23
CA ASP A 506 51.83 10.07 67.67
C ASP A 506 50.91 9.62 66.52
N ILE A 507 51.46 9.50 65.32
CA ILE A 507 50.76 9.00 64.13
C ILE A 507 51.30 7.62 63.82
N ILE A 508 50.43 6.61 63.85
CA ILE A 508 50.81 5.21 63.61
C ILE A 508 50.01 4.68 62.44
N ILE A 509 50.69 4.23 61.40
CA ILE A 509 50.07 3.55 60.27
C ILE A 509 50.49 2.09 60.30
N ARG A 510 49.53 1.19 60.42
CA ARG A 510 49.76 -0.26 60.37
C ARG A 510 49.16 -0.84 59.11
N SER A 511 49.99 -1.52 58.34
CA SER A 511 49.55 -2.28 57.19
C SER A 511 49.31 -3.73 57.60
N LEU A 512 48.05 -4.14 57.64
CA LEU A 512 47.65 -5.53 57.84
C LEU A 512 47.24 -6.15 56.49
N PRO A 513 47.09 -7.49 56.38
CA PRO A 513 46.77 -8.14 55.11
C PRO A 513 45.42 -7.72 54.50
N GLU A 514 44.42 -7.40 55.32
CA GLU A 514 43.04 -7.13 54.86
C GLU A 514 42.62 -5.65 55.01
N ASN A 515 43.32 -4.89 55.86
CA ASN A 515 42.99 -3.51 56.19
C ASN A 515 44.26 -2.71 56.54
N ILE A 516 44.14 -1.39 56.44
CA ILE A 516 45.11 -0.43 56.96
C ILE A 516 44.48 0.24 58.16
N GLU A 517 45.20 0.21 59.26
CA GLU A 517 44.82 0.92 60.48
C GLU A 517 45.65 2.19 60.60
N VAL A 518 44.98 3.32 60.81
CA VAL A 518 45.60 4.63 61.02
C VAL A 518 45.21 5.12 62.39
N TYR A 519 46.20 5.37 63.23
CA TYR A 519 46.03 5.95 64.56
C TYR A 519 46.61 7.35 64.58
N VAL A 520 45.87 8.31 65.11
CA VAL A 520 46.36 9.63 65.48
C VAL A 520 46.06 9.81 66.96
N ILE A 521 47.09 9.88 67.79
CA ILE A 521 46.99 9.91 69.24
C ILE A 521 47.68 11.17 69.74
N ASP A 522 46.99 11.95 70.56
CA ASP A 522 47.55 13.14 71.19
C ASP A 522 47.52 13.07 72.71
N ASN A 523 48.43 13.80 73.36
CA ASN A 523 48.53 13.91 74.81
C ASN A 523 47.82 15.15 75.38
N GLY A 524 46.86 15.72 74.65
CA GLY A 524 46.16 16.94 75.01
C GLY A 524 45.21 16.81 76.20
N ILE A 525 44.31 17.78 76.35
CA ILE A 525 43.35 17.83 77.47
C ILE A 525 42.19 16.83 77.38
N GLY A 526 42.05 16.13 76.25
CA GLY A 526 40.93 15.21 76.03
C GLY A 526 39.56 15.89 75.90
N CYS A 527 38.47 15.12 75.96
CA CYS A 527 37.10 15.64 75.87
C CYS A 527 36.14 14.92 76.84
N GLU A 528 35.45 15.67 77.72
CA GLU A 528 34.42 15.14 78.65
C GLU A 528 33.04 14.95 77.97
N LYS A 529 32.71 15.76 76.96
CA LYS A 529 31.45 15.68 76.19
C LYS A 529 31.75 15.66 74.69
N PHE A 530 31.68 14.47 74.11
CA PHE A 530 31.94 14.27 72.69
C PHE A 530 30.78 14.80 71.82
N CYS A 531 31.03 15.89 71.09
CA CYS A 531 30.13 16.39 70.06
C CYS A 531 30.77 16.18 68.68
N THR A 532 30.13 15.40 67.81
CA THR A 532 30.59 15.19 66.43
C THR A 532 30.45 16.49 65.63
N GLY A 533 31.56 17.19 65.39
CA GLY A 533 31.63 18.32 64.47
C GLY A 533 31.65 17.88 63.00
N MET A 534 31.46 18.82 62.07
CA MET A 534 31.39 18.54 60.62
C MET A 534 32.63 17.78 60.09
N GLY A 535 33.83 18.03 60.65
CA GLY A 535 35.05 17.33 60.27
C GLY A 535 35.04 15.83 60.57
N ILE A 536 34.56 15.42 61.74
CA ILE A 536 34.46 14.00 62.12
C ILE A 536 33.35 13.29 61.33
N THR A 537 32.20 13.95 61.14
CA THR A 537 31.09 13.40 60.33
C THR A 537 31.52 13.19 58.88
N GLY A 538 32.23 14.15 58.28
CA GLY A 538 32.76 14.02 56.92
C GLY A 538 33.81 12.92 56.78
N MET A 539 34.65 12.70 57.80
CA MET A 539 35.58 11.56 57.83
C MET A 539 34.84 10.23 57.95
N GLN A 540 33.83 10.14 58.80
CA GLN A 540 33.01 8.92 58.98
C GLN A 540 32.29 8.54 57.68
N GLU A 541 31.64 9.50 57.00
CA GLU A 541 30.95 9.25 55.72
C GLU A 541 31.91 8.80 54.62
N ARG A 542 33.09 9.42 54.53
CA ARG A 542 34.12 9.08 53.55
C ARG A 542 34.71 7.71 53.80
N LEU A 543 35.06 7.38 55.05
CA LEU A 543 35.57 6.04 55.39
C LEU A 543 34.50 4.96 55.15
N LYS A 544 33.24 5.26 55.48
CA LYS A 544 32.11 4.36 55.20
C LYS A 544 31.91 4.10 53.69
N SER A 545 32.10 5.10 52.83
CA SER A 545 32.06 4.90 51.37
C SER A 545 33.16 3.97 50.84
N LEU A 546 34.29 3.87 51.54
CA LEU A 546 35.38 2.95 51.25
C LEU A 546 35.21 1.58 51.94
N GLY A 547 34.12 1.37 52.68
CA GLY A 547 33.89 0.17 53.48
C GLY A 547 34.68 0.12 54.79
N GLY A 548 35.31 1.23 55.18
CA GLY A 548 36.06 1.39 56.41
C GLY A 548 35.24 1.95 57.58
N SER A 549 35.88 2.08 58.73
CA SER A 549 35.29 2.62 59.96
C SER A 549 36.19 3.67 60.61
N LEU A 550 35.60 4.55 61.43
CA LEU A 550 36.32 5.51 62.24
C LEU A 550 35.82 5.42 63.67
N ILE A 551 36.74 5.17 64.59
CA ILE A 551 36.51 5.17 66.03
C ILE A 551 37.32 6.34 66.61
N CYS A 552 36.71 7.10 67.50
CA CYS A 552 37.36 8.24 68.14
C CYS A 552 36.96 8.36 69.61
N GLY A 553 37.90 8.73 70.47
CA GLY A 553 37.62 8.87 71.91
C GLY A 553 38.82 9.34 72.73
N THR A 554 38.55 9.71 73.99
CA THR A 554 39.56 10.15 74.97
C THR A 554 40.25 8.94 75.62
N LEU A 555 41.57 8.98 75.77
CA LEU A 555 42.36 7.93 76.43
C LEU A 555 42.45 8.20 77.95
N GLY A 556 41.35 7.98 78.67
CA GLY A 556 41.28 8.26 80.12
C GLY A 556 40.94 9.73 80.42
N ASN A 557 41.67 10.38 81.33
CA ASN A 557 41.41 11.78 81.73
C ASN A 557 42.18 12.82 80.89
N TYR A 558 43.09 12.39 80.01
CA TYR A 558 43.90 13.25 79.14
C TYR A 558 44.15 12.56 77.79
N GLY A 559 44.28 13.33 76.72
CA GLY A 559 44.60 12.87 75.36
C GLY A 559 43.40 12.39 74.54
N PHE A 560 43.52 12.44 73.22
CA PHE A 560 42.47 12.01 72.28
C PHE A 560 43.05 11.06 71.23
N SER A 561 42.26 10.06 70.82
CA SER A 561 42.64 9.04 69.85
C SER A 561 41.64 8.97 68.72
N LEU A 562 42.16 8.97 67.49
CA LEU A 562 41.45 8.66 66.26
C LEU A 562 42.01 7.37 65.71
N GLN A 563 41.16 6.38 65.48
CA GLN A 563 41.47 5.11 64.84
C GLN A 563 40.60 4.96 63.60
N ALA A 564 41.22 5.00 62.42
CA ALA A 564 40.57 4.69 61.16
C ALA A 564 40.99 3.30 60.69
N GLU A 565 40.02 2.53 60.21
CA GLU A 565 40.24 1.23 59.59
C GLU A 565 39.77 1.29 58.15
N ILE A 566 40.64 0.97 57.20
CA ILE A 566 40.36 1.06 55.77
C ILE A 566 40.65 -0.28 55.13
N PRO A 567 39.67 -1.00 54.56
CA PRO A 567 39.91 -2.28 53.92
C PRO A 567 40.76 -2.09 52.65
N VAL A 568 41.78 -2.92 52.50
CA VAL A 568 42.62 -2.94 51.30
C VAL A 568 41.86 -3.72 50.24
N ARG A 569 41.07 -3.02 49.40
CA ARG A 569 40.59 -3.63 48.16
C ARG A 569 41.80 -3.81 47.24
N LEU A 570 42.32 -5.03 47.18
CA LEU A 570 43.13 -5.47 46.06
C LEU A 570 42.26 -5.30 44.81
N ASP A 571 42.52 -4.27 44.02
CA ASP A 571 41.97 -4.16 42.67
C ASP A 571 42.39 -5.43 41.92
N ARG A 572 41.52 -6.43 41.90
CA ARG A 572 41.63 -7.56 40.97
C ARG A 572 41.44 -6.94 39.58
N PHE A 573 42.55 -6.81 38.87
CA PHE A 573 42.62 -6.46 37.45
C PHE A 573 41.56 -7.18 36.62
#